data_AF-A0A1Y1I197-F1
#
_entry.id   AF-A0A1Y1I197-F1
#
_cell.length_a   1.000
_cell.length_b   1.000
_cell.length_c   1.000
_cell.angle_alpha   90.00
_cell.angle_beta   90.00
_cell.angle_gamma   90.00
#
_symmetry.space_group_name_H-M   'P 1'
#
loop_
_entity.id
_entity.type
_entity.pdbx_description
1 polymer ?
#
loop_
_entity_poly.entity_id
_entity_poly.type
_entity_poly.pdbx_seq_one_letter_code
_entity_poly.pdbx_strand_id
1 'polypeptide(L)'
;MPKDWALAGQQRGLAEELFIPPTNFSMVDTGVYRSGYPNARNLPFLSTLGLRSIIYLCPDPYPDHMTEFVEKHQIKKFHFGLETNKDPAHDYPEEIMKGALLVLLDVRNRPLLIHCNKGKHRTGALVGCLRRMQRWMLTPIFDEYRRFAGSKARLTDQQYIELFDTSDPVFVDAMARNRVGNAAQIDSVQEKSGAPVDLVSRKEETRGGEASKVEEQGSTSSRQSLGEDSSDSDTEVHRQAMT
;
A
#
# COMPACT_ATOMS: atom_id res chain seq x y z
N MET A 1 10.00 -64.26 27.64
CA MET A 1 9.18 -63.05 27.81
C MET A 1 9.98 -61.86 27.28
N PRO A 2 9.45 -61.09 26.31
CA PRO A 2 10.13 -59.92 25.75
C PRO A 2 9.99 -58.72 26.70
N LYS A 3 11.01 -57.84 26.71
CA LYS A 3 11.01 -56.59 27.49
C LYS A 3 10.60 -55.41 26.61
N ASP A 4 9.63 -54.67 27.13
CA ASP A 4 8.99 -53.48 26.60
C ASP A 4 9.97 -52.32 26.37
N TRP A 5 10.23 -51.97 25.11
CA TRP A 5 10.73 -50.64 24.74
C TRP A 5 10.07 -50.07 23.49
N ALA A 6 8.92 -50.62 23.08
CA ALA A 6 8.13 -50.06 22.01
C ALA A 6 7.49 -48.72 22.46
N LEU A 7 7.79 -47.67 21.69
CA LEU A 7 6.95 -46.49 21.43
C LEU A 7 6.93 -45.36 22.47
N ALA A 8 7.72 -44.31 22.22
CA ALA A 8 7.28 -42.91 22.30
C ALA A 8 8.34 -41.94 21.73
N GLY A 9 8.95 -42.27 20.60
CA GLY A 9 9.67 -41.29 19.78
C GLY A 9 8.69 -40.61 18.84
N GLN A 10 7.72 -39.86 19.35
CA GLN A 10 6.90 -39.02 18.50
C GLN A 10 7.79 -37.88 18.00
N GLN A 11 8.45 -38.14 16.89
CA GLN A 11 9.03 -37.11 16.03
C GLN A 11 7.85 -36.27 15.51
N ARG A 12 7.33 -35.38 16.35
CA ARG A 12 6.59 -34.20 15.87
C ARG A 12 7.65 -33.38 15.15
N GLY A 13 7.83 -33.69 13.87
CA GLY A 13 8.47 -32.76 12.96
C GLY A 13 7.72 -31.45 13.10
N LEU A 14 8.38 -30.46 13.69
CA LEU A 14 7.99 -29.06 13.54
C LEU A 14 8.21 -28.75 12.06
N ALA A 15 7.29 -29.19 11.21
CA ALA A 15 7.15 -28.59 9.91
C ALA A 15 6.77 -27.15 10.23
N GLU A 16 7.74 -26.23 10.18
CA GLU A 16 7.46 -24.81 10.21
C GLU A 16 6.38 -24.57 9.16
N GLU A 17 5.22 -24.10 9.60
CA GLU A 17 4.10 -23.86 8.72
C GLU A 17 4.52 -22.74 7.76
N LEU A 18 4.88 -23.12 6.53
CA LEU A 18 5.40 -22.19 5.53
C LEU A 18 4.29 -21.24 5.10
N PHE A 19 4.33 -20.01 5.60
CA PHE A 19 3.40 -18.96 5.21
C PHE A 19 3.86 -18.29 3.91
N ILE A 20 3.11 -18.53 2.84
CA ILE A 20 3.41 -18.00 1.50
C ILE A 20 2.48 -16.81 1.20
N PRO A 21 2.97 -15.56 1.17
CA PRO A 21 2.14 -14.44 0.80
C PRO A 21 1.70 -14.52 -0.67
N PRO A 22 0.53 -13.96 -1.05
CA PRO A 22 0.15 -13.85 -2.45
C PRO A 22 1.18 -13.06 -3.26
N THR A 23 1.20 -13.27 -4.57
CA THR A 23 2.09 -12.51 -5.46
C THR A 23 1.84 -11.01 -5.32
N ASN A 24 2.89 -10.19 -5.39
CA ASN A 24 2.78 -8.73 -5.30
C ASN A 24 2.15 -8.23 -3.98
N PHE A 25 2.20 -9.03 -2.91
CA PHE A 25 1.73 -8.64 -1.59
C PHE A 25 2.61 -7.55 -0.98
N SER A 26 2.00 -6.52 -0.40
CA SER A 26 2.68 -5.47 0.37
C SER A 26 1.70 -4.77 1.30
N MET A 27 2.19 -4.19 2.38
CA MET A 27 1.46 -3.16 3.12
C MET A 27 1.44 -1.87 2.29
N VAL A 28 0.29 -1.20 2.26
CA VAL A 28 0.10 0.11 1.62
C VAL A 28 0.07 1.21 2.69
N ASP A 29 -0.70 0.97 3.74
CA ASP A 29 -0.83 1.84 4.91
C ASP A 29 -1.14 0.96 6.13
N THR A 30 -1.13 1.52 7.32
CA THR A 30 -1.41 0.80 8.56
C THR A 30 -2.77 0.09 8.48
N GLY A 31 -2.75 -1.25 8.47
CA GLY A 31 -3.94 -2.08 8.33
C GLY A 31 -4.55 -2.11 6.91
N VAL A 32 -3.82 -1.64 5.89
CA VAL A 32 -4.21 -1.71 4.49
C VAL A 32 -3.14 -2.46 3.71
N TYR A 33 -3.55 -3.54 3.07
CA TYR A 33 -2.68 -4.41 2.28
C TYR A 33 -3.10 -4.41 0.82
N ARG A 34 -2.16 -4.70 -0.06
CA ARG A 34 -2.39 -4.97 -1.49
C ARG A 34 -1.86 -6.34 -1.85
N SER A 35 -2.43 -6.97 -2.88
CA SER A 35 -1.82 -8.13 -3.53
C SER A 35 -2.33 -8.36 -4.96
N GLY A 36 -1.69 -9.31 -5.65
CA GLY A 36 -2.32 -10.09 -6.71
C GLY A 36 -3.32 -11.09 -6.16
N TYR A 37 -3.84 -11.93 -7.05
CA TYR A 37 -4.91 -12.85 -6.73
C TYR A 37 -4.43 -13.94 -5.74
N PRO A 38 -5.03 -14.05 -4.54
CA PRO A 38 -4.70 -15.12 -3.60
C PRO A 38 -5.15 -16.49 -4.13
N ASN A 39 -4.34 -17.52 -3.93
CA ASN A 39 -4.75 -18.90 -4.15
C ASN A 39 -4.74 -19.69 -2.84
N ALA A 40 -5.15 -20.96 -2.89
CA ALA A 40 -5.25 -21.84 -1.72
C ALA A 40 -3.96 -21.88 -0.86
N ARG A 41 -2.77 -21.82 -1.47
CA ARG A 41 -1.49 -21.83 -0.73
C ARG A 41 -1.22 -20.55 0.06
N ASN A 42 -1.92 -19.46 -0.28
CA ASN A 42 -1.78 -18.18 0.41
C ASN A 42 -2.74 -18.02 1.59
N LEU A 43 -3.79 -18.85 1.67
CA LEU A 43 -4.83 -18.71 2.69
C LEU A 43 -4.29 -18.80 4.12
N PRO A 44 -3.36 -19.73 4.46
CA PRO A 44 -2.77 -19.74 5.79
C PRO A 44 -2.10 -18.41 6.14
N PHE A 45 -1.36 -17.81 5.20
CA PHE A 45 -0.74 -16.50 5.41
C PHE A 45 -1.79 -15.41 5.61
N LEU A 46 -2.85 -15.38 4.81
CA LEU A 46 -3.92 -14.39 4.95
C LEU A 46 -4.69 -14.50 6.27
N SER A 47 -4.84 -15.72 6.81
CA SER A 47 -5.42 -15.93 8.14
C SER A 47 -4.62 -15.24 9.24
N THR A 48 -3.29 -15.10 9.08
CA THR A 48 -2.44 -14.41 10.07
C THR A 48 -2.68 -12.89 10.13
N LEU A 49 -3.22 -12.30 9.05
CA LEU A 49 -3.42 -10.85 8.97
C LEU A 49 -4.65 -10.34 9.74
N GLY A 50 -5.54 -11.26 10.19
CA GLY A 50 -6.78 -10.89 10.85
C GLY A 50 -7.66 -9.98 9.99
N LEU A 51 -7.73 -10.24 8.68
CA LEU A 51 -8.48 -9.41 7.73
C LEU A 51 -9.94 -9.29 8.16
N ARG A 52 -10.46 -8.07 8.17
CA ARG A 52 -11.87 -7.78 8.38
C ARG A 52 -12.60 -7.63 7.05
N SER A 53 -11.91 -7.16 6.02
CA SER A 53 -12.51 -6.96 4.71
C SER A 53 -11.55 -7.17 3.55
N ILE A 54 -12.13 -7.42 2.37
CA ILE A 54 -11.43 -7.53 1.09
C ILE A 54 -12.12 -6.64 0.07
N ILE A 55 -11.33 -5.84 -0.66
CA ILE A 55 -11.73 -5.18 -1.91
C ILE A 55 -11.24 -6.03 -3.07
N TYR A 56 -12.19 -6.57 -3.84
CA TYR A 56 -11.93 -7.40 -5.00
C TYR A 56 -12.30 -6.65 -6.29
N LEU A 57 -11.29 -6.46 -7.17
CA LEU A 57 -11.41 -5.57 -8.33
C LEU A 57 -11.56 -6.30 -9.68
N CYS A 58 -11.66 -7.63 -9.73
CA CYS A 58 -11.88 -8.33 -11.01
C CYS A 58 -13.37 -8.41 -11.36
N PRO A 59 -13.74 -8.45 -12.65
CA PRO A 59 -15.15 -8.55 -13.05
C PRO A 59 -15.71 -9.94 -12.77
N ASP A 60 -14.84 -10.95 -12.76
CA ASP A 60 -15.22 -12.35 -12.58
C ASP A 60 -15.80 -12.62 -11.19
N PRO A 61 -16.73 -13.58 -11.05
CA PRO A 61 -17.19 -14.06 -9.75
C PRO A 61 -16.02 -14.53 -8.88
N TYR A 62 -16.24 -14.53 -7.57
CA TYR A 62 -15.24 -15.06 -6.64
C TYR A 62 -15.33 -16.59 -6.62
N PRO A 63 -14.24 -17.32 -6.91
CA PRO A 63 -14.21 -18.78 -6.94
C PRO A 63 -14.41 -19.36 -5.55
N ASP A 64 -14.92 -20.58 -5.52
CA ASP A 64 -15.42 -21.25 -4.32
C ASP A 64 -14.42 -21.24 -3.16
N HIS A 65 -13.16 -21.60 -3.40
CA HIS A 65 -12.13 -21.60 -2.35
C HIS A 65 -11.92 -20.23 -1.67
N MET A 66 -12.08 -19.13 -2.41
CA MET A 66 -12.00 -17.79 -1.83
C MET A 66 -13.30 -17.40 -1.13
N THR A 67 -14.45 -17.81 -1.69
CA THR A 67 -15.77 -17.60 -1.07
C THR A 67 -15.83 -18.30 0.29
N GLU A 68 -15.48 -19.59 0.34
CA GLU A 68 -15.38 -20.37 1.58
C GLU A 68 -14.42 -19.74 2.59
N PHE A 69 -13.25 -19.27 2.14
CA PHE A 69 -12.29 -18.60 3.01
C PHE A 69 -12.86 -17.33 3.65
N VAL A 70 -13.53 -16.50 2.85
CA VAL A 70 -14.16 -15.25 3.30
C VAL A 70 -15.28 -15.53 4.28
N GLU A 71 -16.13 -16.51 4.01
CA GLU A 71 -17.24 -16.91 4.90
C GLU A 71 -16.72 -17.48 6.22
N LYS A 72 -15.76 -18.43 6.14
CA LYS A 72 -15.14 -19.06 7.33
C LYS A 72 -14.53 -18.05 8.29
N HIS A 73 -13.88 -17.00 7.76
CA HIS A 73 -13.23 -15.97 8.56
C HIS A 73 -14.11 -14.73 8.78
N GLN A 74 -15.37 -14.76 8.37
CA GLN A 74 -16.32 -13.65 8.49
C GLN A 74 -15.79 -12.33 7.90
N ILE A 75 -15.06 -12.45 6.79
CA ILE A 75 -14.48 -11.32 6.09
C ILE A 75 -15.57 -10.65 5.26
N LYS A 76 -15.69 -9.33 5.34
CA LYS A 76 -16.60 -8.58 4.47
C LYS A 76 -15.99 -8.40 3.08
N LYS A 77 -16.58 -9.02 2.06
CA LYS A 77 -16.18 -8.85 0.66
C LYS A 77 -16.89 -7.64 0.03
N PHE A 78 -16.11 -6.72 -0.53
CA PHE A 78 -16.58 -5.64 -1.40
C PHE A 78 -16.11 -5.93 -2.83
N HIS A 79 -17.06 -6.13 -3.75
CA HIS A 79 -16.78 -6.50 -5.13
C HIS A 79 -17.03 -5.30 -6.05
N PHE A 80 -15.97 -4.83 -6.70
CA PHE A 80 -15.98 -3.70 -7.63
C PHE A 80 -15.40 -4.18 -8.96
N GLY A 81 -16.24 -4.78 -9.79
CA GLY A 81 -15.81 -5.41 -11.05
C GLY A 81 -15.30 -4.39 -12.07
N LEU A 82 -13.99 -4.31 -12.26
CA LEU A 82 -13.37 -3.46 -13.27
C LEU A 82 -12.89 -4.32 -14.43
N GLU A 83 -13.34 -4.02 -15.65
CA GLU A 83 -12.89 -4.73 -16.84
C GLU A 83 -11.39 -4.55 -17.10
N THR A 84 -10.84 -5.42 -17.94
CA THR A 84 -9.40 -5.38 -18.23
C THR A 84 -9.16 -4.40 -19.38
N ASN A 85 -8.61 -3.22 -19.08
CA ASN A 85 -8.28 -2.24 -20.12
C ASN A 85 -7.21 -2.83 -21.04
N LYS A 86 -7.61 -3.31 -22.22
CA LYS A 86 -6.71 -3.57 -23.36
C LYS A 86 -6.71 -2.39 -24.33
N ASP A 87 -7.77 -1.58 -24.29
CA ASP A 87 -7.94 -0.39 -25.10
C ASP A 87 -7.40 0.86 -24.35
N PRO A 88 -6.50 1.64 -24.96
CA PRO A 88 -6.06 2.94 -24.44
C PRO A 88 -7.19 3.95 -24.19
N ALA A 89 -8.34 3.82 -24.87
CA ALA A 89 -9.48 4.71 -24.72
C ALA A 89 -10.45 4.33 -23.58
N HIS A 90 -10.26 3.15 -22.96
CA HIS A 90 -11.14 2.71 -21.89
C HIS A 90 -10.68 3.31 -20.55
N ASP A 91 -11.50 4.22 -20.03
CA ASP A 91 -11.32 4.83 -18.72
C ASP A 91 -11.94 3.95 -17.61
N TYR A 92 -11.47 4.11 -16.37
CA TYR A 92 -12.10 3.43 -15.24
C TYR A 92 -13.50 4.03 -14.98
N PRO A 93 -14.55 3.20 -14.81
CA PRO A 93 -15.86 3.72 -14.43
C PRO A 93 -15.80 4.47 -13.10
N GLU A 94 -16.12 5.76 -13.14
CA GLU A 94 -15.97 6.70 -12.02
C GLU A 94 -16.65 6.18 -10.75
N GLU A 95 -17.91 5.76 -10.86
CA GLU A 95 -18.71 5.24 -9.75
C GLU A 95 -18.08 4.03 -9.05
N ILE A 96 -17.46 3.11 -9.83
CA ILE A 96 -16.84 1.90 -9.29
C ILE A 96 -15.57 2.28 -8.51
N MET A 97 -14.74 3.16 -9.06
CA MET A 97 -13.53 3.63 -8.41
C MET A 97 -13.82 4.47 -7.17
N LYS A 98 -14.82 5.36 -7.24
CA LYS A 98 -15.29 6.14 -6.09
C LYS A 98 -15.78 5.22 -4.98
N GLY A 99 -16.65 4.26 -5.30
CA GLY A 99 -17.16 3.28 -4.33
C GLY A 99 -16.03 2.49 -3.66
N ALA A 100 -15.06 1.99 -4.44
CA ALA A 100 -13.91 1.26 -3.91
C ALA A 100 -13.04 2.14 -3.00
N LEU A 101 -12.79 3.39 -3.38
CA LEU A 101 -12.00 4.31 -2.57
C LEU A 101 -12.71 4.68 -1.27
N LEU A 102 -14.04 4.85 -1.27
CA LEU A 102 -14.79 5.12 -0.03
C LEU A 102 -14.70 3.97 0.98
N VAL A 103 -14.77 2.73 0.49
CA VAL A 103 -14.55 1.54 1.33
C VAL A 103 -13.12 1.53 1.90
N LEU A 104 -12.14 1.86 1.06
CA LEU A 104 -10.72 1.90 1.43
C LEU A 104 -10.41 2.99 2.46
N LEU A 105 -11.07 4.14 2.36
CA LEU A 105 -10.89 5.25 3.29
C LEU A 105 -11.52 4.97 4.66
N ASP A 106 -12.58 4.18 4.75
CA ASP A 106 -13.24 3.86 6.03
C ASP A 106 -12.37 2.96 6.92
N VAL A 107 -11.84 3.53 8.00
CA VAL A 107 -10.93 2.84 8.93
C VAL A 107 -11.57 1.64 9.63
N ARG A 108 -12.90 1.58 9.72
CA ARG A 108 -13.63 0.46 10.33
C ARG A 108 -13.52 -0.81 9.51
N ASN A 109 -13.15 -0.72 8.24
CA ASN A 109 -12.95 -1.88 7.37
C ASN A 109 -11.56 -2.54 7.55
N ARG A 110 -10.65 -1.92 8.32
CA ARG A 110 -9.29 -2.43 8.54
C ARG A 110 -9.26 -3.55 9.61
N PRO A 111 -8.34 -4.54 9.50
CA PRO A 111 -7.37 -4.75 8.43
C PRO A 111 -8.02 -5.15 7.09
N LEU A 112 -7.63 -4.50 6.00
CA LEU A 112 -8.25 -4.60 4.68
C LEU A 112 -7.24 -5.06 3.63
N LEU A 113 -7.61 -5.99 2.75
CA LEU A 113 -6.82 -6.38 1.59
C LEU A 113 -7.47 -5.89 0.29
N ILE A 114 -6.70 -5.20 -0.55
CA ILE A 114 -7.06 -4.85 -1.92
C ILE A 114 -6.39 -5.84 -2.86
N HIS A 115 -7.15 -6.47 -3.76
CA HIS A 115 -6.53 -7.26 -4.83
C HIS A 115 -7.31 -7.23 -6.14
N CYS A 116 -6.57 -7.52 -7.21
CA CYS A 116 -7.11 -7.85 -8.51
C CYS A 116 -6.43 -9.14 -9.01
N ASN A 117 -6.29 -9.34 -10.32
CA ASN A 117 -5.61 -10.53 -10.84
C ASN A 117 -4.11 -10.52 -10.50
N LYS A 118 -3.35 -9.49 -10.91
CA LYS A 118 -1.90 -9.41 -10.67
C LYS A 118 -1.48 -8.39 -9.62
N GLY A 119 -2.42 -7.62 -9.07
CA GLY A 119 -2.13 -6.58 -8.09
C GLY A 119 -1.36 -5.40 -8.70
N LYS A 120 -1.52 -5.15 -10.01
CA LYS A 120 -0.74 -4.18 -10.78
C LYS A 120 -1.58 -2.96 -11.17
N HIS A 121 -2.42 -3.08 -12.20
CA HIS A 121 -3.16 -1.98 -12.82
C HIS A 121 -4.29 -1.46 -11.93
N ARG A 122 -5.41 -2.18 -11.84
CA ARG A 122 -6.58 -1.81 -11.01
C ARG A 122 -6.22 -1.50 -9.56
N THR A 123 -5.48 -2.42 -8.92
CA THR A 123 -5.00 -2.22 -7.55
C THR A 123 -4.06 -1.02 -7.45
N GLY A 124 -3.17 -0.81 -8.42
CA GLY A 124 -2.25 0.32 -8.45
C GLY A 124 -2.96 1.65 -8.66
N ALA A 125 -3.97 1.71 -9.53
CA ALA A 125 -4.81 2.88 -9.75
C ALA A 125 -5.55 3.28 -8.47
N LEU A 126 -6.20 2.31 -7.80
CA LEU A 126 -6.91 2.56 -6.54
C LEU A 126 -5.96 3.02 -5.42
N VAL A 127 -4.79 2.37 -5.28
CA VAL A 127 -3.76 2.79 -4.33
C VAL A 127 -3.21 4.17 -4.67
N GLY A 128 -3.01 4.48 -5.95
CA GLY A 128 -2.60 5.81 -6.40
C GLY A 128 -3.61 6.89 -6.02
N CYS A 129 -4.91 6.61 -6.16
CA CYS A 129 -5.98 7.51 -5.71
C CYS A 129 -5.97 7.70 -4.19
N LEU A 130 -5.70 6.64 -3.41
CA LEU A 130 -5.48 6.77 -1.97
C LEU A 130 -4.30 7.71 -1.67
N ARG A 131 -3.18 7.60 -2.39
CA ARG A 131 -2.03 8.50 -2.21
C ARG A 131 -2.33 9.95 -2.58
N ARG A 132 -3.15 10.16 -3.61
CA ARG A 132 -3.69 11.48 -3.96
C ARG A 132 -4.49 12.08 -2.81
N MET A 133 -5.38 11.29 -2.18
CA MET A 133 -6.13 11.70 -0.98
C MET A 133 -5.21 11.97 0.22
N GLN A 134 -4.09 11.26 0.33
CA GLN A 134 -3.04 11.49 1.33
C GLN A 134 -2.13 12.69 0.99
N ARG A 135 -2.41 13.42 -0.09
CA ARG A 135 -1.67 14.62 -0.55
C ARG A 135 -0.20 14.35 -0.85
N TRP A 136 0.12 13.16 -1.35
CA TRP A 136 1.46 12.88 -1.87
C TRP A 136 1.70 13.66 -3.18
N MET A 137 2.95 13.98 -3.46
CA MET A 137 3.35 14.49 -4.77
C MET A 137 3.19 13.40 -5.84
N LEU A 138 2.92 13.76 -7.10
CA LEU A 138 2.71 12.78 -8.17
C LEU A 138 3.94 11.88 -8.42
N THR A 139 5.16 12.43 -8.30
CA THR A 139 6.41 11.69 -8.52
C THR A 139 6.51 10.40 -7.67
N PRO A 140 6.43 10.45 -6.33
CA PRO A 140 6.46 9.22 -5.52
C PRO A 140 5.23 8.32 -5.72
N ILE A 141 4.07 8.87 -6.11
CA ILE A 141 2.89 8.03 -6.43
C ILE A 141 3.17 7.18 -7.68
N PHE A 142 3.73 7.79 -8.73
CA PHE A 142 4.07 7.09 -9.95
C PHE A 142 5.22 6.11 -9.74
N ASP A 143 6.20 6.46 -8.90
CA ASP A 143 7.28 5.53 -8.53
C ASP A 143 6.72 4.29 -7.82
N GLU A 144 5.85 4.47 -6.82
CA GLU A 144 5.17 3.36 -6.14
C GLU A 144 4.37 2.51 -7.14
N TYR A 145 3.56 3.14 -8.00
CA TYR A 145 2.81 2.43 -9.04
C TYR A 145 3.72 1.59 -9.95
N ARG A 146 4.78 2.19 -10.49
CA ARG A 146 5.73 1.54 -11.40
C ARG A 146 6.48 0.40 -10.72
N ARG A 147 6.85 0.55 -9.45
CA ARG A 147 7.48 -0.50 -8.65
C ARG A 147 6.63 -1.77 -8.61
N PHE A 148 5.32 -1.65 -8.41
CA PHE A 148 4.41 -2.81 -8.37
C PHE A 148 3.98 -3.30 -9.76
N ALA A 149 3.86 -2.41 -10.75
CA ALA A 149 3.49 -2.80 -12.11
C ALA A 149 4.67 -3.46 -12.87
N GLY A 150 5.89 -3.03 -12.60
CA GLY A 150 7.12 -3.45 -13.26
C GLY A 150 7.08 -3.13 -14.76
N SER A 151 7.58 -4.05 -15.58
CA SER A 151 7.58 -3.94 -17.06
C SER A 151 6.19 -3.87 -17.71
N LYS A 152 5.12 -3.96 -16.91
CA LYS A 152 3.72 -3.84 -17.37
C LYS A 152 3.07 -2.53 -16.92
N ALA A 153 3.83 -1.54 -16.45
CA ALA A 153 3.31 -0.22 -16.13
C ALA A 153 2.61 0.41 -17.34
N ARG A 154 1.48 1.07 -17.11
CA ARG A 154 0.66 1.74 -18.12
C ARG A 154 0.67 3.24 -17.87
N LEU A 155 0.75 4.02 -18.95
CA LEU A 155 0.60 5.47 -18.87
C LEU A 155 -0.84 5.87 -18.53
N THR A 156 -1.83 5.14 -19.06
CA THR A 156 -3.24 5.40 -18.79
C THR A 156 -3.60 5.31 -17.30
N ASP A 157 -3.05 4.33 -16.56
CA ASP A 157 -3.24 4.25 -15.11
C ASP A 157 -2.64 5.47 -14.37
N GLN A 158 -1.49 5.97 -14.83
CA GLN A 158 -0.84 7.15 -14.22
C GLN A 158 -1.59 8.43 -14.55
N GLN A 159 -2.07 8.58 -15.79
CA GLN A 159 -2.93 9.69 -16.20
C GLN A 159 -4.23 9.69 -15.40
N TYR A 160 -4.85 8.53 -15.19
CA TYR A 160 -6.02 8.41 -14.32
C TYR A 160 -5.70 8.90 -12.89
N ILE A 161 -4.59 8.42 -12.31
CA ILE A 161 -4.14 8.87 -11.00
C ILE A 161 -3.89 10.39 -10.97
N GLU A 162 -3.37 10.99 -12.03
CA GLU A 162 -3.09 12.43 -12.17
C GLU A 162 -4.36 13.28 -12.29
N LEU A 163 -5.36 12.80 -13.00
CA LEU A 163 -6.60 13.52 -13.23
C LEU A 163 -7.65 13.29 -12.14
N PHE A 164 -7.41 12.34 -11.23
CA PHE A 164 -8.31 12.03 -10.13
C PHE A 164 -8.68 13.27 -9.30
N ASP A 165 -9.98 13.58 -9.22
CA ASP A 165 -10.50 14.72 -8.47
C ASP A 165 -10.58 14.41 -6.97
N THR A 166 -9.66 15.01 -6.22
CA THR A 166 -9.60 14.90 -4.75
C THR A 166 -10.53 15.88 -4.03
N SER A 167 -11.19 16.79 -4.77
CA SER A 167 -12.05 17.83 -4.21
C SER A 167 -13.52 17.42 -4.10
N ASP A 168 -13.88 16.23 -4.61
CA ASP A 168 -15.23 15.69 -4.48
C ASP A 168 -15.66 15.66 -2.99
N PRO A 169 -16.77 16.33 -2.63
CA PRO A 169 -17.24 16.44 -1.25
C PRO A 169 -17.40 15.09 -0.55
N VAL A 170 -17.75 14.03 -1.27
CA VAL A 170 -17.97 12.69 -0.69
C VAL A 170 -16.68 12.16 -0.05
N PHE A 171 -15.52 12.45 -0.65
CA PHE A 171 -14.23 12.04 -0.09
C PHE A 171 -13.77 12.94 1.06
N VAL A 172 -14.03 14.24 0.96
CA VAL A 172 -13.72 15.19 2.03
C VAL A 172 -14.48 14.81 3.31
N ASP A 173 -15.77 14.51 3.19
CA ASP A 173 -16.62 14.05 4.29
C ASP A 173 -16.14 12.71 4.86
N ALA A 174 -15.79 11.76 3.99
CA ALA A 174 -15.25 10.47 4.43
C ALA A 174 -13.96 10.63 5.25
N MET A 175 -13.04 11.48 4.79
CA MET A 175 -11.79 11.78 5.50
C MET A 175 -12.03 12.50 6.82
N ALA A 176 -13.00 13.42 6.88
CA ALA A 176 -13.36 14.13 8.11
C ALA A 176 -13.92 13.18 9.18
N ARG A 177 -14.83 12.26 8.79
CA ARG A 177 -15.42 11.27 9.71
C ARG A 177 -14.35 10.41 10.41
N ASN A 178 -13.29 10.03 9.69
CA ASN A 178 -12.20 9.25 10.25
C ASN A 178 -11.37 10.02 11.29
N ARG A 179 -11.21 11.34 11.11
CA ARG A 179 -10.48 12.19 12.08
C ARG A 179 -11.24 12.33 13.39
N VAL A 180 -12.56 12.54 13.31
CA VAL A 180 -13.42 12.67 14.50
C VAL A 180 -13.47 11.35 15.28
N GLY A 181 -13.58 10.21 14.60
CA GLY A 181 -13.52 8.90 15.25
C GLY A 181 -12.19 8.66 15.98
N ASN A 182 -11.07 9.11 15.41
CA ASN A 182 -9.77 8.99 16.04
C ASN A 182 -9.60 9.96 17.23
N ALA A 183 -10.14 11.18 17.14
CA ALA A 183 -10.15 12.19 18.20
C ALA A 183 -10.97 11.75 19.43
N ALA A 184 -12.17 11.23 19.22
CA ALA A 184 -12.98 10.68 20.31
C ALA A 184 -12.32 9.47 21.00
N GLN A 185 -11.51 8.71 20.27
CA GLN A 185 -10.79 7.56 20.82
C GLN A 185 -9.56 7.99 21.65
N ILE A 186 -8.81 9.02 21.25
CA ILE A 186 -7.69 9.56 22.05
C ILE A 186 -8.17 10.26 23.34
N ASP A 187 -9.28 10.98 23.29
CA ASP A 187 -9.87 11.61 24.49
C ASP A 187 -10.27 10.54 25.53
N SER A 188 -10.84 9.42 25.08
CA SER A 188 -11.21 8.29 25.95
C SER A 188 -10.01 7.53 26.57
N VAL A 189 -8.82 7.66 25.98
CA VAL A 189 -7.57 7.07 26.51
C VAL A 189 -6.93 7.99 27.54
N GLN A 190 -7.03 9.32 27.37
CA GLN A 190 -6.54 10.29 28.35
C GLN A 190 -7.38 10.32 29.63
N GLU A 191 -8.70 10.09 29.53
CA GLU A 191 -9.56 10.05 30.72
C GLU A 191 -9.33 8.81 31.62
N LYS A 192 -8.77 7.73 31.05
CA LYS A 192 -8.44 6.49 31.79
C LYS A 192 -7.05 6.47 32.42
N SER A 193 -6.19 7.45 32.13
CA SER A 193 -4.80 7.51 32.64
C SER A 193 -4.56 8.62 33.67
N GLY A 194 -5.61 9.30 34.14
CA GLY A 194 -5.52 10.39 35.12
C GLY A 194 -5.14 9.95 36.54
N ALA A 195 -3.88 9.59 36.76
CA ALA A 195 -3.22 9.79 38.04
C ALA A 195 -2.46 11.14 37.98
N PRO A 196 -2.62 12.05 38.94
CA PRO A 196 -1.97 13.34 38.91
C PRO A 196 -0.45 13.15 39.09
N VAL A 197 0.33 13.70 38.17
CA VAL A 197 1.79 13.74 38.27
C VAL A 197 2.15 15.01 39.05
N ASP A 198 2.54 14.86 40.32
CA ASP A 198 3.03 15.98 41.13
C ASP A 198 4.34 16.52 40.56
N LEU A 199 4.27 17.72 40.00
CA LEU A 199 5.42 18.47 39.50
C LEU A 199 6.16 19.12 40.68
N VAL A 200 7.03 18.35 41.35
CA VAL A 200 7.95 18.91 42.35
C VAL A 200 8.95 19.83 41.64
N SER A 201 8.85 21.12 41.97
CA SER A 201 9.76 22.18 41.54
C SER A 201 11.19 21.90 42.01
N ARG A 202 12.10 21.61 41.07
CA ARG A 202 13.54 21.63 41.33
C ARG A 202 14.08 23.02 41.05
N LYS A 203 14.47 23.72 42.12
CA LYS A 203 15.27 24.94 42.08
C LYS A 203 16.59 24.66 41.36
N GLU A 204 16.92 25.49 40.37
CA GLU A 204 18.27 25.63 39.84
C GLU A 204 19.09 26.51 40.79
N GLU A 205 20.29 26.05 41.18
CA GLU A 205 21.29 26.91 41.80
C GLU A 205 22.72 26.53 41.35
N THR A 206 23.17 27.27 40.32
CA THR A 206 24.47 27.94 40.17
C THR A 206 25.78 27.21 39.78
N ARG A 207 26.52 27.97 38.93
CA ARG A 207 27.98 28.06 38.69
C ARG A 207 28.59 26.95 37.83
N GLY A 208 29.41 27.21 36.81
CA GLY A 208 30.01 28.43 36.26
C GLY A 208 31.22 28.04 35.39
N GLY A 209 31.57 28.84 34.37
CA GLY A 209 32.76 28.70 33.49
C GLY A 209 32.59 27.64 32.39
N GLU A 210 33.08 27.78 31.16
CA GLU A 210 34.05 28.70 30.58
C GLU A 210 33.90 28.64 29.04
N ALA A 211 34.13 29.75 28.36
CA ALA A 211 34.05 29.85 26.91
C ALA A 211 35.35 29.37 26.25
N SER A 212 35.26 28.55 25.20
CA SER A 212 36.32 28.46 24.21
C SER A 212 35.78 28.22 22.81
N LYS A 213 36.24 29.09 21.94
CA LYS A 213 35.97 29.35 20.53
C LYS A 213 36.84 28.43 19.66
N VAL A 214 36.26 27.76 18.65
CA VAL A 214 36.97 27.22 17.47
C VAL A 214 35.96 27.26 16.32
N GLU A 215 35.96 28.34 15.52
CA GLU A 215 36.63 28.47 14.22
C GLU A 215 36.06 27.60 13.10
N GLU A 216 35.39 28.33 12.21
CA GLU A 216 34.92 28.01 10.88
C GLU A 216 36.11 28.02 9.91
N GLN A 217 36.26 26.98 9.09
CA GLN A 217 37.01 27.07 7.82
C GLN A 217 36.22 26.38 6.72
N GLY A 218 35.78 27.18 5.75
CA GLY A 218 35.30 26.71 4.47
C GLY A 218 36.44 26.29 3.55
N SER A 219 36.10 25.49 2.54
CA SER A 219 36.90 25.32 1.33
C SER A 219 35.97 25.15 0.14
N THR A 220 35.97 26.19 -0.69
CA THR A 220 35.43 26.28 -2.03
C THR A 220 36.23 25.47 -3.06
N SER A 221 35.63 25.36 -4.26
CA SER A 221 36.28 25.13 -5.57
C SER A 221 36.37 23.65 -6.00
N SER A 222 36.08 23.24 -7.25
CA SER A 222 36.04 23.95 -8.52
C SER A 222 35.15 23.24 -9.53
N ARG A 223 34.50 24.02 -10.39
CA ARG A 223 34.02 23.62 -11.72
C ARG A 223 35.17 23.07 -12.57
N GLN A 224 34.90 22.03 -13.35
CA GLN A 224 35.51 21.84 -14.67
C GLN A 224 34.43 21.46 -15.68
N SER A 225 34.33 22.30 -16.70
CA SER A 225 33.63 22.10 -17.97
C SER A 225 34.61 21.62 -19.04
N LEU A 226 34.06 21.26 -20.21
CA LEU A 226 34.67 20.90 -21.50
C LEU A 226 34.74 19.36 -21.71
N GLY A 227 34.27 18.79 -22.82
CA GLY A 227 33.89 19.38 -24.09
C GLY A 227 32.95 18.49 -24.90
N GLU A 228 32.35 19.13 -25.90
CA GLU A 228 31.57 18.57 -27.00
C GLU A 228 32.48 17.75 -27.91
N ASP A 229 31.93 16.70 -28.54
CA ASP A 229 32.27 16.41 -29.93
C ASP A 229 31.09 15.75 -30.66
N SER A 230 30.87 16.26 -31.87
CA SER A 230 29.94 15.84 -32.93
C SER A 230 30.35 14.48 -33.54
N SER A 231 29.71 13.79 -34.49
CA SER A 231 28.67 14.03 -35.51
C SER A 231 28.19 12.64 -36.05
N ASP A 232 27.39 12.67 -37.11
CA ASP A 232 26.98 11.59 -38.04
C ASP A 232 25.72 10.80 -37.64
N SER A 233 24.52 11.17 -38.10
CA SER A 233 23.96 11.11 -39.47
C SER A 233 23.84 9.69 -40.01
N ASP A 234 22.60 9.18 -40.08
CA ASP A 234 22.12 8.54 -41.30
C ASP A 234 20.58 8.50 -41.34
N THR A 235 20.06 9.21 -42.33
CA THR A 235 18.72 9.10 -42.90
C THR A 235 18.65 7.86 -43.78
N GLU A 236 17.64 6.99 -43.62
CA GLU A 236 17.09 6.32 -44.80
C GLU A 236 15.59 6.02 -44.68
N VAL A 237 14.93 6.49 -45.72
CA VAL A 237 13.52 6.41 -46.06
C VAL A 237 13.27 5.04 -46.69
N HIS A 238 12.20 4.32 -46.31
CA HIS A 238 11.60 3.37 -47.24
C HIS A 238 10.07 3.47 -47.26
N ARG A 239 9.60 3.89 -48.45
CA ARG A 239 8.22 3.89 -48.88
C ARG A 239 7.75 2.47 -49.21
N GLN A 240 6.43 2.34 -49.10
CA GLN A 240 5.56 1.29 -49.61
C GLN A 240 5.86 0.81 -51.03
N ALA A 241 5.64 -0.48 -51.28
CA ALA A 241 5.02 -0.99 -52.50
C ALA A 241 4.33 -2.35 -52.26
N MET A 242 3.01 -2.38 -52.51
CA MET A 242 2.18 -3.42 -53.14
C MET A 242 2.62 -4.89 -53.05
N THR A 243 1.76 -5.79 -52.54
CA THR A 243 0.78 -6.59 -53.31
C THR A 243 -0.22 -7.21 -52.33
#